data_AF-A0A2N5G9W2-F1
#
_entry.id   AF-A0A2N5G9W2-F1
#
_cell.length_a   1.000
_cell.length_b   1.000
_cell.length_c   1.000
_cell.angle_alpha   90.00
_cell.angle_beta   90.00
_cell.angle_gamma   90.00
#
_symmetry.space_group_name_H-M   'P 1'
#
loop_
_entity.id
_entity.type
_entity.pdbx_description
1 polymer ?
#
loop_
_entity_poly.entity_id
_entity_poly.type
_entity_poly.pdbx_seq_one_letter_code
_entity_poly.pdbx_strand_id
1 'polypeptide(L)' 'MYGIAFTINNVGTFEEIRKQKAQLSPAGRLGTVEDVANTMVFLASDMSSYITGAAICVDGGYTAK' A
#
# COMPACT_ATOMS: atom_id res chain seq x y z
N MET A 1 34.07 -16.58 -24.37
CA MET A 1 33.64 -15.21 -24.02
C MET A 1 32.12 -15.20 -24.02
N TYR A 2 31.50 -15.64 -22.92
CA TYR A 2 30.05 -15.77 -22.80
C TYR A 2 29.46 -14.45 -22.32
N GLY A 3 28.80 -13.73 -23.23
CA GLY A 3 28.07 -12.51 -22.91
C GLY A 3 26.84 -12.84 -22.07
N ILE A 4 26.87 -12.46 -20.80
CA ILE A 4 25.72 -12.41 -19.91
C ILE A 4 24.75 -11.32 -20.41
N ALA A 5 23.78 -11.71 -21.25
CA ALA A 5 22.60 -10.90 -21.50
C ALA A 5 21.70 -10.97 -20.25
N PHE A 6 22.02 -10.17 -19.24
CA PHE A 6 21.12 -9.92 -18.12
C PHE A 6 19.98 -9.05 -18.64
N THR A 7 18.85 -9.69 -18.94
CA THR A 7 17.61 -9.07 -19.43
C THR A 7 17.05 -8.08 -18.41
N ILE A 8 17.45 -6.81 -18.50
CA ILE A 8 16.76 -5.66 -17.91
C ILE A 8 15.64 -5.21 -18.86
N ASN A 9 14.61 -6.05 -19.03
CA ASN A 9 13.43 -5.68 -19.81
C ASN A 9 12.16 -6.02 -19.05
N ASN A 10 11.81 -5.20 -18.05
CA ASN A 10 10.41 -4.87 -17.76
C ASN A 10 10.32 -3.78 -16.68
N VAL A 11 10.39 -2.51 -17.09
CA VAL A 11 9.86 -1.42 -16.27
C VAL A 11 8.63 -0.91 -17.01
N GLY A 12 7.45 -1.43 -16.67
CA GLY A 12 6.18 -0.88 -17.16
C GLY A 12 6.09 0.60 -16.81
N THR A 13 5.29 1.36 -17.55
CA THR A 13 5.08 2.77 -17.25
C THR A 13 4.55 2.96 -15.83
N PHE A 14 4.84 4.10 -15.19
CA PHE A 14 4.40 4.36 -13.80
C PHE A 14 2.90 4.16 -13.60
N GLU A 15 2.09 4.47 -14.60
CA GLU A 15 0.64 4.27 -14.58
C GLU A 15 0.23 2.79 -14.65
N GLU A 16 0.93 1.97 -15.43
CA GLU A 16 0.68 0.53 -15.48
C GLU A 16 1.01 -0.15 -14.15
N ILE A 17 2.15 0.22 -13.55
CA ILE A 17 2.55 -0.28 -12.23
C ILE A 17 1.52 0.14 -11.17
N ARG A 18 1.00 1.37 -11.25
CA ARG A 18 -0.03 1.87 -10.33
C ARG A 18 -1.34 1.09 -10.46
N LYS A 19 -1.80 0.85 -11.68
CA LYS A 19 -3.01 0.05 -11.95
C LYS A 19 -2.86 -1.38 -11.47
N GLN A 20 -1.72 -2.01 -11.74
CA GLN A 20 -1.44 -3.37 -11.27
C GLN A 20 -1.45 -3.43 -9.74
N LYS A 21 -0.80 -2.48 -9.06
CA LYS A 21 -0.77 -2.43 -7.58
C LYS A 21 -2.15 -2.15 -6.98
N ALA A 22 -2.97 -1.33 -7.62
CA ALA A 22 -4.34 -1.06 -7.17
C ALA A 22 -5.20 -2.33 -7.14
N GLN A 23 -5.01 -3.26 -8.08
CA GLN A 23 -5.75 -4.54 -8.15
C GLN A 23 -5.34 -5.53 -7.05
N LEU A 24 -4.15 -5.38 -6.48
CA LEU A 24 -3.68 -6.26 -5.41
C LEU A 24 -4.47 -6.02 -4.11
N SER A 25 -4.77 -4.75 -3.82
CA SER A 25 -5.55 -4.36 -2.64
C SER A 25 -7.05 -4.63 -2.86
N PRO A 26 -7.77 -5.24 -1.91
CA PRO A 26 -9.23 -5.35 -1.92
C PRO A 26 -9.94 -4.00 -2.12
N ALA A 27 -9.34 -2.90 -1.65
CA ALA A 27 -9.87 -1.55 -1.87
C ALA A 27 -9.90 -1.14 -3.36
N GLY A 28 -9.23 -1.87 -4.26
CA GLY A 28 -9.25 -1.64 -5.71
C GLY A 28 -8.57 -0.34 -6.15
N ARG A 29 -7.87 0.34 -5.23
CA ARG A 29 -7.14 1.58 -5.47
C ARG A 29 -5.83 1.58 -4.71
N LEU A 30 -4.93 2.47 -5.11
CA LEU A 30 -3.76 2.79 -4.30
C LEU A 30 -4.18 3.61 -3.07
N GLY A 31 -3.54 3.31 -1.95
CA GLY A 31 -3.60 4.16 -0.77
C GLY A 31 -3.02 5.54 -1.07
N THR A 32 -3.62 6.56 -0.47
CA THR A 32 -3.12 7.93 -0.51
C THR A 32 -2.52 8.32 0.84
N VAL A 33 -1.83 9.46 0.89
CA VAL A 33 -1.28 9.98 2.15
C VAL A 33 -2.39 10.32 3.15
N GLU A 34 -3.56 10.69 2.65
CA GLU A 34 -4.75 11.00 3.44
C GLU A 34 -5.31 9.76 4.16
N ASP A 35 -5.20 8.55 3.59
CA ASP A 35 -5.66 7.33 4.26
C ASP A 35 -4.92 7.09 5.58
N VAL A 36 -3.60 7.31 5.56
CA VAL A 36 -2.76 7.20 6.74
C VAL A 36 -3.03 8.36 7.69
N ALA A 37 -3.08 9.60 7.17
CA ALA A 37 -3.31 10.78 7.98
C ALA A 37 -4.64 10.71 8.74
N ASN A 38 -5.73 10.32 8.08
CA ASN A 38 -7.05 10.16 8.70
C ASN A 38 -7.04 9.08 9.78
N THR A 39 -6.32 7.97 9.56
CA THR A 39 -6.16 6.93 10.58
C THR A 39 -5.42 7.48 11.81
N MET A 40 -4.37 8.29 11.60
CA MET A 40 -3.64 8.92 12.70
C MET A 40 -4.50 9.95 13.45
N VAL A 41 -5.32 10.73 12.74
CA VAL A 41 -6.28 11.65 13.38
C VAL A 41 -7.28 10.90 14.25
N PHE A 42 -7.80 9.76 13.77
CA PHE A 42 -8.67 8.90 14.57
C PHE A 42 -7.94 8.39 15.82
N LEU A 43 -6.71 7.86 15.67
CA LEU A 43 -5.92 7.33 16.79
C LEU A 43 -5.48 8.39 17.80
N ALA A 44 -5.39 9.65 17.38
CA ALA A 44 -5.09 10.79 18.26
C ALA A 44 -6.33 11.35 18.96
N SER A 45 -7.54 10.91 18.56
CA SER A 45 -8.80 11.41 19.11
C SER A 45 -9.29 10.59 20.31
N ASP A 46 -10.24 11.12 21.06
CA ASP A 46 -10.89 10.40 22.18
C ASP A 46 -11.64 9.14 21.72
N MET A 47 -11.95 9.02 20.43
CA MET A 47 -12.66 7.88 19.84
C MET A 47 -11.84 6.58 19.93
N SER A 48 -10.52 6.67 20.03
CA SER A 48 -9.62 5.53 20.18
C SER A 48 -9.10 5.36 21.60
N SER A 49 -9.77 5.92 22.61
CA SER A 49 -9.31 5.93 24.03
C SER A 49 -9.02 4.54 24.63
N TYR A 50 -9.55 3.47 24.05
CA TYR A 50 -9.30 2.09 24.50
C TYR A 50 -8.44 1.26 23.53
N ILE A 51 -7.90 1.89 22.48
CA ILE A 51 -7.02 1.23 21.50
C ILE A 51 -5.58 1.49 21.90
N THR A 52 -4.88 0.45 22.37
CA THR A 52 -3.47 0.51 22.73
C THR A 52 -2.78 -0.83 22.44
N GLY A 53 -1.48 -0.80 22.15
CA GLY A 53 -0.68 -1.99 21.86
C GLY A 53 -1.03 -2.72 20.56
N ALA A 54 -1.84 -2.12 19.68
CA ALA A 54 -2.27 -2.71 18.43
C ALA A 54 -1.54 -2.11 17.22
N ALA A 55 -1.22 -2.94 16.23
CA ALA A 55 -0.78 -2.48 14.92
C ALA A 55 -2.01 -2.30 14.01
N ILE A 56 -2.22 -1.08 13.51
CA ILE A 56 -3.32 -0.75 12.59
C ILE A 56 -2.78 -0.73 11.16
N CYS A 57 -3.16 -1.72 10.36
CA CYS A 57 -2.75 -1.81 8.95
C CYS A 57 -3.60 -0.87 8.08
N VAL A 58 -2.93 0.04 7.36
CA VAL A 58 -3.55 0.98 6.41
C VAL A 58 -3.04 0.68 5.00
N ASP A 59 -3.49 -0.44 4.43
CA ASP A 59 -3.01 -0.96 3.14
C ASP A 59 -4.16 -1.34 2.17
N GLY A 60 -5.38 -0.93 2.51
CA GLY A 60 -6.60 -1.25 1.76
C GLY A 60 -6.98 -2.74 1.79
N GLY A 61 -6.41 -3.51 2.74
CA GLY A 61 -6.66 -4.94 2.90
C GLY A 61 -5.67 -5.83 2.15
N TYR A 62 -4.55 -5.27 1.68
CA TYR A 62 -3.53 -6.03 0.94
C TYR A 62 -2.96 -7.19 1.78
N THR A 63 -2.71 -6.97 3.07
CA THR A 63 -2.12 -7.97 3.98
C THR A 63 -3.12 -9.03 4.46
N ALA A 64 -4.42 -8.77 4.38
CA ALA A 64 -5.46 -9.65 4.92
C ALA A 64 -6.01 -10.68 3.89
N LYS A 65 -5.42 -10.73 2.70
CA LYS A 65 -5.87 -11.55 1.56
C LYS A 65 -5.30 -12.96 1.59
#